data_AF-A0A2N1MI50-F1
#
_entry.id   AF-A0A2N1MI50-F1
#
_cell.length_a   1.000
_cell.length_b   1.000
_cell.length_c   1.000
_cell.angle_alpha   90.00
_cell.angle_beta   90.00
_cell.angle_gamma   90.00
#
_symmetry.space_group_name_H-M   'P 1'
#
loop_
_entity.id
_entity.type
_entity.pdbx_description
1 polymer ?
#
loop_
_entity_poly.entity_id
_entity_poly.type
_entity_poly.pdbx_seq_one_letter_code
_entity_poly.pdbx_strand_id
1 'polypeptide(L)'
;MDNNNLLTKLSQSLLEILNDNEYCDVNVEAGSNLGEPKTFRAHMVILNYRSPYLRRLLSKNKKKDDENFAHISIPTIQADTFQIILRYIYGGTLSLKEFDISSIVDILITADKLDLQELISHIQFFLIENTESWIKNNFYLICRTSFESDSFLELQRLCASLFDSDKIFNMLDLSSIPEKILISMIQNSNLKMSQMQIWNYVLKWGFSRNPGLPSNPADFSKDHFITLKDTLQQFIPFIGFCSLSSKEFMDNVFPYRNILPEDLLTNLLNTYVKSETYYNNEPYGKSEPCKNIESSGSKSENYKNIESTKTCNQIESNSESETYKNIESSGSNGNSENCNQIELSNEPETCKSIGSDDKSVTCNDIESSDYKSVTRKSTSKTCIEVDSNIITPQQADLISKWIDRKDISNNQNSTYEFKLILRGTRDGFSTNKFHEICDDQPRTVTIMKVKDTNEILGGYNPIKWDPDEDDDDYYYDDDDDDDDEDIKNNFIFSFKCDKNNINYILSRVIDKKCPTLNTPSTAAYFCEDLVMWGKDFYDQSYCKQTSYEKPIRETEKEFSIEEYEVFEIIKLT
;
A
#
# COMPACT_ATOMS: atom_id res chain seq x y z
N MET A 1 -18.32 14.23 31.90
CA MET A 1 -19.71 14.30 31.40
C MET A 1 -19.74 15.36 30.29
N ASP A 2 -20.56 15.12 29.25
CA ASP A 2 -21.18 16.16 28.40
C ASP A 2 -20.55 16.69 27.09
N ASN A 3 -19.74 15.92 26.34
CA ASN A 3 -19.57 16.21 24.89
C ASN A 3 -20.59 15.49 24.00
N ASN A 4 -21.04 14.29 24.37
CA ASN A 4 -21.93 13.50 23.51
C ASN A 4 -23.30 14.18 23.28
N ASN A 5 -23.87 14.84 24.30
CA ASN A 5 -25.20 15.47 24.17
C ASN A 5 -25.17 16.67 23.21
N LEU A 6 -24.08 17.46 23.20
CA LEU A 6 -23.95 18.60 22.30
C LEU A 6 -23.85 18.15 20.84
N LEU A 7 -23.04 17.12 20.56
CA LEU A 7 -22.90 16.55 19.22
C LEU A 7 -24.19 15.88 18.73
N THR A 8 -24.89 15.15 19.60
CA THR A 8 -26.19 14.54 19.25
C THR A 8 -27.23 15.60 18.90
N LYS A 9 -27.30 16.70 19.64
CA LYS A 9 -28.22 17.81 19.32
C LYS A 9 -27.89 18.46 17.97
N LEU A 10 -26.61 18.73 17.70
CA LEU A 10 -26.18 19.28 16.42
C LEU A 10 -26.54 18.35 15.25
N SER A 11 -26.26 17.06 15.39
CA SER A 11 -26.61 16.02 14.42
C SER A 11 -28.11 16.00 14.13
N GLN A 12 -28.94 16.06 15.18
CA GLN A 12 -30.39 16.10 15.05
C GLN A 12 -30.88 17.37 14.34
N SER A 13 -30.32 18.54 14.66
CA SER A 13 -30.67 19.80 13.98
C SER A 13 -30.29 19.77 12.49
N LEU A 14 -29.15 19.17 12.12
CA LEU A 14 -28.81 19.00 10.70
C LEU A 14 -29.77 18.04 10.00
N LEU A 15 -30.20 16.96 10.66
CA LEU A 15 -31.21 16.05 10.11
C LEU A 15 -32.58 16.73 9.95
N GLU A 16 -32.95 17.65 10.83
CA GLU A 16 -34.18 18.45 10.72
C GLU A 16 -34.16 19.34 9.47
N ILE A 17 -33.02 20.03 9.25
CA ILE A 17 -32.77 20.84 8.03
C ILE A 17 -32.87 20.00 6.74
N LEU A 18 -32.53 18.71 6.79
CA LEU A 18 -32.72 17.83 5.63
C LEU A 18 -34.21 17.53 5.35
N ASN A 19 -35.07 17.52 6.37
CA ASN A 19 -36.47 17.09 6.24
C ASN A 19 -37.45 18.23 5.92
N ASP A 20 -37.16 19.47 6.36
CA ASP A 20 -38.03 20.62 6.11
C ASP A 20 -37.96 21.16 4.67
N ASN A 21 -36.90 20.79 3.92
CA ASN A 21 -36.58 21.26 2.57
C ASN A 21 -36.40 22.78 2.45
N GLU A 22 -36.12 23.47 3.56
CA GLU A 22 -35.80 24.90 3.57
C GLU A 22 -34.33 25.12 3.19
N TYR A 23 -34.01 26.31 2.66
CA TYR A 23 -32.65 26.76 2.30
C TYR A 23 -31.83 25.84 1.38
N CYS A 24 -32.45 24.80 0.81
CA CYS A 24 -31.81 23.90 -0.14
C CYS A 24 -31.37 24.70 -1.37
N ASP A 25 -30.20 24.37 -1.90
CA ASP A 25 -29.60 25.05 -3.05
C ASP A 25 -29.21 24.06 -4.18
N VAL A 26 -29.47 22.76 -3.95
CA VAL A 26 -29.24 21.69 -4.92
C VAL A 26 -30.33 20.61 -4.91
N ASN A 27 -30.64 20.10 -6.09
CA ASN A 27 -31.38 18.87 -6.35
C ASN A 27 -30.40 17.75 -6.76
N VAL A 28 -30.50 16.61 -6.08
CA VAL A 28 -29.75 15.39 -6.40
C VAL A 28 -30.72 14.34 -6.91
N GLU A 29 -30.60 13.98 -8.17
CA GLU A 29 -31.38 12.90 -8.77
C GLU A 29 -30.62 11.58 -8.62
N ALA A 30 -31.19 10.63 -7.87
CA ALA A 30 -30.63 9.31 -7.68
C ALA A 30 -31.61 8.23 -8.12
N GLY A 31 -31.10 7.20 -8.78
CA GLY A 31 -31.87 6.08 -9.28
C GLY A 31 -31.10 5.32 -10.34
N SER A 32 -31.00 4.01 -10.18
CA SER A 32 -30.43 3.15 -11.22
C SER A 32 -31.52 2.64 -12.15
N ASN A 33 -31.12 2.08 -13.30
CA ASN A 33 -31.98 1.59 -14.38
C ASN A 33 -33.09 0.57 -13.96
N LEU A 34 -33.17 0.21 -12.68
CA LEU A 34 -34.11 -0.75 -12.10
C LEU A 34 -35.32 -0.11 -11.39
N GLY A 35 -35.38 1.22 -11.27
CA GLY A 35 -36.51 1.92 -10.62
C GLY A 35 -36.68 3.37 -11.09
N GLU A 36 -37.76 4.04 -10.66
CA GLU A 36 -37.95 5.46 -10.94
C GLU A 36 -36.92 6.31 -10.19
N PRO A 37 -36.22 7.24 -10.87
CA PRO A 37 -35.29 8.14 -10.21
C PRO A 37 -36.04 9.03 -9.22
N LYS A 38 -35.48 9.20 -8.02
CA LYS A 38 -35.99 10.11 -7.00
C LYS A 38 -35.09 11.34 -6.93
N THR A 39 -35.71 12.50 -6.80
CA THR A 39 -35.01 13.77 -6.58
C THR A 39 -34.99 14.11 -5.10
N PHE A 40 -33.80 14.39 -4.58
CA PHE A 40 -33.54 14.78 -3.20
C PHE A 40 -33.11 16.23 -3.15
N ARG A 41 -33.79 17.05 -2.34
CA ARG A 41 -33.33 18.41 -2.04
C ARG A 41 -32.26 18.36 -0.96
N ALA A 42 -31.19 19.13 -1.14
CA ALA A 42 -30.06 19.13 -0.23
C ALA A 42 -29.32 20.47 -0.23
N HIS A 43 -28.27 20.53 0.59
CA HIS A 43 -27.43 21.71 0.81
C HIS A 43 -26.02 21.46 0.27
N MET A 44 -25.61 22.24 -0.74
CA MET A 44 -24.30 22.14 -1.38
C MET A 44 -23.17 22.26 -0.37
N VAL A 45 -23.31 23.15 0.64
CA VAL A 45 -22.30 23.30 1.68
C VAL A 45 -22.05 21.99 2.43
N ILE A 46 -23.10 21.25 2.80
CA ILE A 46 -22.95 19.98 3.51
C ILE A 46 -22.37 18.92 2.58
N LEU A 47 -22.95 18.75 1.39
CA LEU A 47 -22.51 17.73 0.42
C LEU A 47 -21.04 17.92 0.01
N ASN A 48 -20.62 19.16 -0.24
CA ASN A 48 -19.24 19.48 -0.60
C ASN A 48 -18.25 19.06 0.48
N TYR A 49 -18.54 19.31 1.75
CA TYR A 49 -17.59 19.02 2.83
C TYR A 49 -17.59 17.56 3.25
N ARG A 50 -18.71 16.85 3.07
CA ARG A 50 -18.84 15.46 3.52
C ARG A 50 -18.50 14.41 2.47
N SER A 51 -18.63 14.72 1.17
CA SER A 51 -18.29 13.79 0.08
C SER A 51 -17.38 14.44 -0.95
N PRO A 52 -16.11 13.98 -1.08
CA PRO A 52 -15.22 14.42 -2.16
C PRO A 52 -15.80 14.16 -3.55
N TYR A 53 -16.50 13.04 -3.75
CA TYR A 53 -17.18 12.73 -5.00
C TYR A 53 -18.25 13.77 -5.34
N LEU A 54 -19.16 14.06 -4.40
CA LEU A 54 -20.22 15.06 -4.63
C LEU A 54 -19.63 16.45 -4.82
N ARG A 55 -18.55 16.81 -4.11
CA ARG A 55 -17.81 18.07 -4.37
C ARG A 55 -17.33 18.17 -5.81
N ARG A 56 -16.68 17.11 -6.33
CA ARG A 56 -16.23 17.04 -7.73
C ARG A 56 -17.41 17.14 -8.69
N LEU A 57 -18.53 16.50 -8.39
CA LEU A 57 -19.73 16.51 -9.23
C LEU A 57 -20.43 17.88 -9.25
N LEU A 58 -20.57 18.53 -8.11
CA LEU A 58 -21.18 19.86 -7.95
C LEU A 58 -20.35 20.96 -8.60
N SER A 59 -19.01 20.89 -8.51
CA SER A 59 -18.13 21.87 -9.13
C SER A 59 -18.19 21.89 -10.67
N LYS A 60 -18.52 20.74 -11.28
CA LYS A 60 -18.74 20.61 -12.73
C LYS A 60 -20.12 21.11 -13.18
N ASN A 61 -21.12 21.02 -12.30
CA ASN A 61 -22.50 21.38 -12.57
C ASN A 61 -22.92 22.64 -11.80
N LYS A 62 -22.21 23.75 -12.05
CA LYS A 62 -22.58 25.05 -11.48
C LYS A 62 -23.96 25.46 -11.98
N LYS A 63 -24.70 26.21 -11.14
CA LYS A 63 -26.00 26.80 -11.51
C LYS A 63 -25.89 27.45 -12.89
N LYS A 64 -26.77 27.08 -13.81
CA LYS A 64 -27.04 27.90 -15.00
C LYS A 64 -27.77 29.14 -14.51
N ASP A 65 -27.50 30.28 -15.13
CA ASP A 65 -27.99 31.60 -14.67
C ASP A 65 -29.54 31.69 -14.55
N ASP A 66 -30.28 30.74 -15.14
CA ASP A 66 -31.74 30.66 -15.15
C ASP A 66 -32.36 29.63 -14.18
N GLU A 67 -31.58 28.84 -13.43
CA GLU A 67 -32.10 27.80 -12.50
C GLU A 67 -31.91 28.20 -11.02
N ASN A 68 -33.00 28.19 -10.24
CA ASN A 68 -32.97 28.51 -8.80
C ASN A 68 -32.08 27.55 -7.98
N PHE A 69 -31.91 26.30 -8.43
CA PHE A 69 -31.15 25.25 -7.74
C PHE A 69 -30.11 24.63 -8.68
N ALA A 70 -28.95 24.23 -8.15
CA ALA A 70 -28.07 23.35 -8.91
C ALA A 70 -28.74 21.97 -9.09
N HIS A 71 -28.51 21.30 -10.21
CA HIS A 71 -29.02 19.93 -10.44
C HIS A 71 -27.86 18.98 -10.73
N ILE A 72 -27.78 17.89 -9.99
CA ILE A 72 -26.82 16.81 -10.23
C ILE A 72 -27.53 15.45 -10.29
N SER A 73 -27.00 14.54 -11.09
CA SER A 73 -27.53 13.19 -11.27
C SER A 73 -26.48 12.14 -10.92
N ILE A 74 -26.90 11.11 -10.18
CA ILE A 74 -26.10 9.95 -9.76
C ILE A 74 -26.80 8.64 -10.15
N PRO A 75 -26.85 8.31 -11.45
CA PRO A 75 -27.68 7.23 -11.99
C PRO A 75 -27.20 5.81 -11.64
N THR A 76 -26.06 5.66 -10.96
CA THR A 76 -25.50 4.35 -10.59
C THR A 76 -25.81 3.95 -9.14
N ILE A 77 -26.55 4.79 -8.42
CA ILE A 77 -26.90 4.59 -7.00
C ILE A 77 -28.41 4.48 -6.89
N GLN A 78 -28.88 3.46 -6.16
CA GLN A 78 -30.30 3.29 -5.87
C GLN A 78 -30.81 4.41 -4.96
N ALA A 79 -32.02 4.89 -5.23
CA ALA A 79 -32.60 6.02 -4.51
C ALA A 79 -32.72 5.75 -2.99
N ASP A 80 -33.14 4.55 -2.62
CA ASP A 80 -33.34 4.20 -1.20
C ASP A 80 -32.01 4.10 -0.45
N THR A 81 -30.98 3.50 -1.06
CA THR A 81 -29.61 3.48 -0.51
C THR A 81 -29.03 4.88 -0.42
N PHE A 82 -29.26 5.73 -1.43
CA PHE A 82 -28.82 7.12 -1.38
C PHE A 82 -29.51 7.88 -0.26
N GLN A 83 -30.79 7.65 -0.01
CA GLN A 83 -31.51 8.28 1.10
C GLN A 83 -30.87 7.95 2.46
N ILE A 84 -30.46 6.69 2.67
CA ILE A 84 -29.76 6.26 3.88
C ILE A 84 -28.41 7.00 4.01
N ILE A 85 -27.61 7.02 2.93
CA ILE A 85 -26.32 7.70 2.92
C ILE A 85 -26.47 9.22 3.10
N LEU A 86 -27.49 9.83 2.50
CA LEU A 86 -27.76 11.26 2.64
C LEU A 86 -28.08 11.62 4.09
N ARG A 87 -28.86 10.80 4.79
CA ARG A 87 -29.08 10.97 6.24
C ARG A 87 -27.78 10.82 7.02
N TYR A 88 -26.93 9.85 6.69
CA TYR A 88 -25.60 9.74 7.30
C TYR A 88 -24.71 10.97 7.04
N ILE A 89 -24.73 11.53 5.83
CA ILE A 89 -23.95 12.71 5.45
C ILE A 89 -24.27 13.90 6.39
N TYR A 90 -25.55 14.07 6.73
CA TYR A 90 -26.03 15.13 7.62
C TYR A 90 -25.88 14.79 9.11
N GLY A 91 -26.31 13.60 9.51
CA GLY A 91 -26.39 13.21 10.91
C GLY A 91 -25.11 12.59 11.47
N GLY A 92 -24.18 12.13 10.63
CA GLY A 92 -22.95 11.45 11.06
C GLY A 92 -23.19 10.12 11.79
N THR A 93 -24.41 9.58 11.77
CA THR A 93 -24.80 8.35 12.47
C THR A 93 -25.50 7.40 11.50
N LEU A 94 -25.25 6.10 11.68
CA LEU A 94 -25.90 5.03 10.91
C LEU A 94 -26.03 3.78 11.79
N SER A 95 -27.25 3.29 11.97
CA SER A 95 -27.53 2.07 12.72
C SER A 95 -27.54 0.86 11.77
N LEU A 96 -26.42 0.14 11.70
CA LEU A 96 -26.30 -1.02 10.78
C LEU A 96 -27.13 -2.24 11.21
N LYS A 97 -27.55 -2.31 12.48
CA LYS A 97 -28.32 -3.42 13.05
C LYS A 97 -29.74 -3.56 12.50
N GLU A 98 -30.24 -2.50 11.88
CA GLU A 98 -31.61 -2.43 11.34
C GLU A 98 -31.70 -2.91 9.89
N PHE A 99 -30.56 -3.16 9.24
CA PHE A 99 -30.49 -3.54 7.84
C PHE A 99 -30.17 -5.02 7.68
N ASP A 100 -30.72 -5.64 6.64
CA ASP A 100 -30.26 -6.94 6.19
C ASP A 100 -28.87 -6.81 5.53
N ILE A 101 -28.21 -7.94 5.35
CA ILE A 101 -26.83 -8.01 4.86
C ILE A 101 -26.68 -7.44 3.45
N SER A 102 -27.63 -7.72 2.54
CA SER A 102 -27.56 -7.20 1.18
C SER A 102 -27.63 -5.69 1.21
N SER A 103 -28.54 -5.14 2.02
CA SER A 103 -28.64 -3.70 2.25
C SER A 103 -27.35 -3.10 2.81
N ILE A 104 -26.69 -3.75 3.78
CA ILE A 104 -25.41 -3.27 4.32
C ILE A 104 -24.31 -3.28 3.25
N VAL A 105 -24.24 -4.31 2.42
CA VAL A 105 -23.29 -4.39 1.29
C VAL A 105 -23.57 -3.30 0.26
N ASP A 106 -24.83 -3.03 -0.07
CA ASP A 106 -25.21 -1.95 -0.99
C ASP A 106 -24.83 -0.57 -0.42
N ILE A 107 -24.99 -0.37 0.89
CA ILE A 107 -24.55 0.83 1.60
C ILE A 107 -23.02 0.96 1.51
N LEU A 108 -22.26 -0.12 1.72
CA LEU A 108 -20.79 -0.14 1.62
C LEU A 108 -20.32 0.25 0.21
N ILE A 109 -20.88 -0.37 -0.83
CA ILE A 109 -20.57 -0.05 -2.23
C ILE A 109 -20.91 1.41 -2.56
N THR A 110 -22.03 1.90 -2.02
CA THR A 110 -22.44 3.30 -2.22
C THR A 110 -21.52 4.27 -1.49
N ALA A 111 -21.07 3.93 -0.29
CA ALA A 111 -20.10 4.72 0.47
C ALA A 111 -18.77 4.85 -0.27
N ASP A 112 -18.29 3.78 -0.90
CA ASP A 112 -17.11 3.78 -1.77
C ASP A 112 -17.28 4.69 -2.99
N LYS A 113 -18.40 4.54 -3.72
CA LYS A 113 -18.73 5.42 -4.87
C LYS A 113 -18.76 6.90 -4.49
N LEU A 114 -19.23 7.22 -3.28
CA LEU A 114 -19.34 8.58 -2.77
C LEU A 114 -18.07 9.05 -2.02
N ASP A 115 -17.03 8.23 -1.97
CA ASP A 115 -15.72 8.53 -1.36
C ASP A 115 -15.84 8.86 0.15
N LEU A 116 -16.62 8.05 0.88
CA LEU A 116 -16.93 8.20 2.31
C LEU A 116 -16.07 7.27 3.19
N GLN A 117 -14.75 7.51 3.24
CA GLN A 117 -13.77 6.61 3.87
C GLN A 117 -14.08 6.23 5.33
N GLU A 118 -14.54 7.19 6.14
CA GLU A 118 -14.94 6.94 7.54
C GLU A 118 -16.06 5.89 7.62
N LEU A 119 -17.06 6.00 6.75
CA LEU A 119 -18.20 5.08 6.71
C LEU A 119 -17.79 3.70 6.19
N ILE A 120 -16.93 3.67 5.16
CA ILE A 120 -16.38 2.42 4.61
C ILE A 120 -15.68 1.64 5.72
N SER A 121 -14.79 2.28 6.47
CA SER A 121 -14.09 1.65 7.60
C SER A 121 -15.05 1.15 8.68
N HIS A 122 -16.06 1.95 9.04
CA HIS A 122 -17.06 1.56 10.04
C HIS A 122 -17.88 0.34 9.62
N ILE A 123 -18.34 0.30 8.36
CA ILE A 123 -19.15 -0.82 7.86
C ILE A 123 -18.30 -2.09 7.75
N GLN A 124 -17.06 -2.01 7.24
CA GLN A 124 -16.16 -3.16 7.18
C GLN A 124 -15.94 -3.76 8.57
N PHE A 125 -15.67 -2.92 9.57
CA PHE A 125 -15.49 -3.37 10.95
C PHE A 125 -16.75 -4.02 11.52
N PHE A 126 -17.93 -3.41 11.31
CA PHE A 126 -19.21 -3.99 11.73
C PHE A 126 -19.44 -5.37 11.11
N LEU A 127 -19.14 -5.51 9.81
CA LEU A 127 -19.19 -6.76 9.08
C LEU A 127 -18.13 -7.76 9.57
N ILE A 128 -17.01 -7.36 10.15
CA ILE A 128 -15.99 -8.31 10.65
C ILE A 128 -16.27 -8.77 12.10
N GLU A 129 -16.85 -7.92 12.95
CA GLU A 129 -17.08 -8.24 14.36
C GLU A 129 -18.31 -9.13 14.63
N ASN A 130 -19.37 -9.04 13.83
CA ASN A 130 -20.69 -9.61 14.16
C ASN A 130 -20.96 -11.04 13.63
N THR A 131 -19.94 -11.81 13.23
CA THR A 131 -20.08 -12.38 11.88
C THR A 131 -19.49 -13.76 11.57
N GLU A 132 -19.18 -14.61 12.54
CA GLU A 132 -18.67 -15.95 12.19
C GLU A 132 -19.69 -16.79 11.38
N SER A 133 -21.00 -16.71 11.68
CA SER A 133 -22.05 -17.44 10.93
C SER A 133 -22.45 -16.75 9.62
N TRP A 134 -22.38 -15.41 9.56
CA TRP A 134 -22.72 -14.65 8.37
C TRP A 134 -21.65 -14.78 7.28
N ILE A 135 -20.36 -14.76 7.63
CA ILE A 135 -19.28 -14.84 6.62
C ILE A 135 -19.45 -16.17 5.90
N LYS A 136 -19.69 -17.23 6.67
CA LYS A 136 -19.91 -18.58 6.16
C LYS A 136 -21.05 -18.62 5.13
N ASN A 137 -22.18 -17.99 5.43
CA ASN A 137 -23.35 -18.02 4.54
C ASN A 137 -23.28 -17.04 3.35
N ASN A 138 -22.47 -15.98 3.44
CA ASN A 138 -22.42 -14.91 2.44
C ASN A 138 -21.03 -14.70 1.84
N PHE A 139 -20.15 -15.67 2.02
CA PHE A 139 -18.74 -15.58 1.67
C PHE A 139 -18.51 -15.12 0.24
N TYR A 140 -19.25 -15.70 -0.70
CA TYR A 140 -19.17 -15.34 -2.11
C TYR A 140 -19.50 -13.86 -2.35
N LEU A 141 -20.59 -13.36 -1.76
CA LEU A 141 -21.00 -11.96 -1.90
C LEU A 141 -19.94 -11.01 -1.33
N ILE A 142 -19.39 -11.35 -0.16
CA ILE A 142 -18.36 -10.56 0.53
C ILE A 142 -17.08 -10.54 -0.28
N CYS A 143 -16.59 -11.71 -0.72
CA CYS A 143 -15.41 -11.82 -1.55
C CYS A 143 -15.57 -11.04 -2.85
N ARG A 144 -16.69 -11.24 -3.55
CA ARG A 144 -16.97 -10.51 -4.79
C ARG A 144 -16.92 -9.01 -4.55
N THR A 145 -17.61 -8.53 -3.51
CA THR A 145 -17.64 -7.11 -3.18
C THR A 145 -16.25 -6.59 -2.77
N SER A 146 -15.52 -7.33 -1.94
CA SER A 146 -14.22 -6.90 -1.41
C SER A 146 -13.16 -6.76 -2.49
N PHE A 147 -13.17 -7.63 -3.49
CA PHE A 147 -12.25 -7.58 -4.64
C PHE A 147 -12.73 -6.68 -5.79
N GLU A 148 -13.93 -6.09 -5.70
CA GLU A 148 -14.41 -5.10 -6.67
C GLU A 148 -13.85 -3.69 -6.43
N SER A 149 -13.35 -3.41 -5.22
CA SER A 149 -12.78 -2.12 -4.85
C SER A 149 -11.57 -2.25 -3.93
N ASP A 150 -10.50 -1.52 -4.24
CA ASP A 150 -9.27 -1.47 -3.45
C ASP A 150 -9.48 -0.80 -2.07
N SER A 151 -10.60 -0.08 -1.87
CA SER A 151 -10.94 0.56 -0.60
C SER A 151 -11.35 -0.44 0.50
N PHE A 152 -11.63 -1.70 0.15
CA PHE A 152 -12.18 -2.71 1.07
C PHE A 152 -11.12 -3.65 1.67
N LEU A 153 -9.97 -3.09 2.08
CA LEU A 153 -8.80 -3.84 2.54
C LEU A 153 -9.08 -4.78 3.72
N GLU A 154 -9.92 -4.38 4.68
CA GLU A 154 -10.19 -5.22 5.86
C GLU A 154 -11.03 -6.45 5.48
N LEU A 155 -12.01 -6.30 4.58
CA LEU A 155 -12.75 -7.43 4.06
C LEU A 155 -11.89 -8.31 3.15
N GLN A 156 -10.97 -7.74 2.38
CA GLN A 156 -10.01 -8.53 1.59
C GLN A 156 -9.10 -9.36 2.49
N ARG A 157 -8.56 -8.76 3.58
CA ARG A 157 -7.76 -9.47 4.59
C ARG A 157 -8.54 -10.58 5.28
N LEU A 158 -9.81 -10.32 5.62
CA LEU A 158 -10.69 -11.34 6.18
C LEU A 158 -10.89 -12.49 5.19
N CYS A 159 -11.15 -12.20 3.91
CA CYS A 159 -11.28 -13.23 2.89
C CYS A 159 -9.99 -14.05 2.78
N ALA A 160 -8.82 -13.40 2.76
CA ALA A 160 -7.52 -14.07 2.70
C ALA A 160 -7.22 -14.93 3.94
N SER A 161 -7.45 -14.42 5.16
CA SER A 161 -7.19 -15.16 6.41
C SER A 161 -8.08 -16.38 6.58
N LEU A 162 -9.29 -16.29 6.07
CA LEU A 162 -10.25 -17.39 6.05
C LEU A 162 -9.76 -18.57 5.18
N PHE A 163 -9.10 -18.29 4.06
CA PHE A 163 -8.50 -19.31 3.19
C PHE A 163 -7.24 -19.98 3.74
N ASP A 164 -6.55 -19.34 4.69
CA ASP A 164 -5.37 -19.90 5.37
C ASP A 164 -5.74 -21.13 6.24
N SER A 165 -7.03 -21.32 6.53
CA SER A 165 -7.52 -22.46 7.28
C SER A 165 -8.01 -23.59 6.34
N ASP A 166 -7.47 -24.80 6.51
CA ASP A 166 -7.97 -26.04 5.88
C ASP A 166 -9.48 -26.27 6.10
N LYS A 167 -10.06 -25.60 7.11
CA LYS A 167 -11.47 -25.61 7.44
C LYS A 167 -12.33 -25.07 6.30
N ILE A 168 -11.87 -24.06 5.56
CA ILE A 168 -12.71 -23.41 4.55
C ILE A 168 -12.91 -24.25 3.29
N PHE A 169 -11.93 -25.07 2.93
CA PHE A 169 -12.05 -26.04 1.84
C PHE A 169 -13.18 -27.04 2.04
N ASN A 170 -13.54 -27.30 3.30
CA ASN A 170 -14.65 -28.18 3.67
C ASN A 170 -15.97 -27.41 3.89
N MET A 171 -15.91 -26.08 4.05
CA MET A 171 -17.07 -25.24 4.37
C MET A 171 -17.65 -24.51 3.16
N LEU A 172 -16.85 -24.28 2.11
CA LEU A 172 -17.25 -23.56 0.91
C LEU A 172 -17.50 -24.51 -0.26
N ASP A 173 -18.62 -24.29 -0.94
CA ASP A 173 -18.85 -24.87 -2.26
C ASP A 173 -17.98 -24.14 -3.29
N LEU A 174 -16.82 -24.71 -3.59
CA LEU A 174 -15.85 -24.16 -4.55
C LEU A 174 -16.45 -23.99 -5.95
N SER A 175 -17.50 -24.75 -6.30
CA SER A 175 -18.15 -24.64 -7.61
C SER A 175 -18.87 -23.30 -7.82
N SER A 176 -19.22 -22.64 -6.71
CA SER A 176 -19.89 -21.34 -6.68
C SER A 176 -18.94 -20.15 -6.84
N ILE A 177 -17.63 -20.35 -6.77
CA ILE A 177 -16.62 -19.27 -6.92
C ILE A 177 -16.35 -19.03 -8.41
N PRO A 178 -16.61 -17.83 -8.96
CA PRO A 178 -16.28 -17.48 -10.33
C PRO A 178 -14.78 -17.37 -10.56
N GLU A 179 -14.35 -17.74 -11.76
CA GLU A 179 -12.95 -17.71 -12.21
C GLU A 179 -12.25 -16.38 -11.91
N LYS A 180 -12.88 -15.25 -12.28
CA LYS A 180 -12.32 -13.91 -12.07
C LYS A 180 -12.00 -13.62 -10.60
N ILE A 181 -12.88 -14.05 -9.69
CA ILE A 181 -12.72 -13.83 -8.25
C ILE A 181 -11.56 -14.67 -7.72
N LEU A 182 -11.47 -15.92 -8.17
CA LEU A 182 -10.36 -16.79 -7.81
C LEU A 182 -9.02 -16.24 -8.32
N ILE A 183 -8.97 -15.71 -9.55
CA ILE A 183 -7.76 -15.05 -10.09
C ILE A 183 -7.37 -13.85 -9.21
N SER A 184 -8.31 -12.94 -8.90
CA SER A 184 -8.02 -11.78 -8.04
C SER A 184 -7.54 -12.17 -6.64
N MET A 185 -8.02 -13.30 -6.12
CA MET A 185 -7.55 -13.83 -4.83
C MET A 185 -6.12 -14.33 -4.91
N ILE A 186 -5.77 -15.10 -5.94
CA ILE A 186 -4.42 -15.66 -6.13
C ILE A 186 -3.39 -14.56 -6.40
N GLN A 187 -3.80 -13.49 -7.09
CA GLN A 187 -2.97 -12.32 -7.36
C GLN A 187 -2.74 -11.42 -6.12
N ASN A 188 -3.52 -11.59 -5.05
CA ASN A 188 -3.42 -10.71 -3.89
C ASN A 188 -2.11 -10.96 -3.12
N SER A 189 -1.26 -9.94 -3.03
CA SER A 189 0.01 -9.99 -2.31
C SER A 189 -0.13 -10.24 -0.80
N ASN A 190 -1.32 -10.05 -0.23
CA ASN A 190 -1.61 -10.31 1.18
C ASN A 190 -1.97 -11.79 1.47
N LEU A 191 -2.02 -12.65 0.44
CA LEU A 191 -2.35 -14.06 0.62
C LEU A 191 -1.16 -14.79 1.29
N LYS A 192 -1.37 -15.28 2.53
CA LYS A 192 -0.33 -16.00 3.30
C LYS A 192 -0.13 -17.47 2.88
N MET A 193 -0.73 -17.92 1.78
CA MET A 193 -0.69 -19.31 1.32
C MET A 193 0.59 -19.61 0.54
N SER A 194 1.16 -20.81 0.74
CA SER A 194 2.28 -21.30 -0.06
C SER A 194 1.85 -21.57 -1.51
N GLN A 195 2.80 -21.53 -2.45
CA GLN A 195 2.52 -21.84 -3.86
C GLN A 195 1.94 -23.25 -4.06
N MET A 196 2.31 -24.20 -3.18
CA MET A 196 1.74 -25.54 -3.19
C MET A 196 0.26 -25.55 -2.76
N GLN A 197 -0.09 -24.77 -1.73
CA GLN A 197 -1.48 -24.64 -1.29
C GLN A 197 -2.34 -23.97 -2.37
N ILE A 198 -1.82 -22.92 -3.03
CA ILE A 198 -2.47 -22.26 -4.16
C ILE A 198 -2.71 -23.27 -5.29
N TRP A 199 -1.69 -24.05 -5.67
CA TRP A 199 -1.83 -25.07 -6.71
C TRP A 199 -2.90 -26.12 -6.39
N ASN A 200 -2.86 -26.68 -5.19
CA ASN A 200 -3.85 -27.66 -4.74
C ASN A 200 -5.27 -27.09 -4.75
N TYR A 201 -5.43 -25.80 -4.45
CA TYR A 201 -6.71 -25.14 -4.49
C TYR A 201 -7.23 -24.94 -5.91
N VAL A 202 -6.38 -24.43 -6.81
CA VAL A 202 -6.70 -24.28 -8.23
C VAL A 202 -7.11 -25.62 -8.84
N LEU A 203 -6.38 -26.70 -8.53
CA LEU A 203 -6.76 -28.05 -8.94
C LEU A 203 -8.13 -28.48 -8.41
N LYS A 204 -8.38 -28.33 -7.09
CA LYS A 204 -9.68 -28.67 -6.48
C LYS A 204 -10.83 -27.88 -7.11
N TRP A 205 -10.63 -26.59 -7.39
CA TRP A 205 -11.60 -25.76 -8.11
C TRP A 205 -11.81 -26.28 -9.54
N GLY A 206 -10.74 -26.64 -10.27
CA GLY A 206 -10.85 -27.27 -11.59
C GLY A 206 -11.68 -28.56 -11.59
N PHE A 207 -11.49 -29.41 -10.58
CA PHE A 207 -12.30 -30.62 -10.40
C PHE A 207 -13.76 -30.32 -10.04
N SER A 208 -14.05 -29.30 -9.23
CA SER A 208 -15.42 -28.92 -8.90
C SER A 208 -16.20 -28.40 -10.11
N ARG A 209 -15.50 -27.76 -11.06
CA ARG A 209 -16.07 -27.33 -12.36
C ARG A 209 -16.26 -28.48 -13.34
N ASN A 210 -15.56 -29.60 -13.14
CA ASN A 210 -15.54 -30.75 -14.04
C ASN A 210 -15.78 -32.07 -13.28
N PRO A 211 -16.98 -32.29 -12.71
CA PRO A 211 -17.26 -33.43 -11.82
C PRO A 211 -17.17 -34.81 -12.49
N GLY A 212 -17.08 -34.86 -13.83
CA GLY A 212 -16.91 -36.10 -14.60
C GLY A 212 -15.46 -36.56 -14.75
N LEU A 213 -14.47 -35.79 -14.27
CA LEU A 213 -13.06 -36.17 -14.33
C LEU A 213 -12.71 -37.25 -13.31
N PRO A 214 -11.82 -38.22 -13.64
CA PRO A 214 -11.27 -39.14 -12.66
C PRO A 214 -10.56 -38.40 -11.52
N SER A 215 -10.53 -38.97 -10.31
CA SER A 215 -9.81 -38.35 -9.18
C SER A 215 -8.29 -38.56 -9.23
N ASN A 216 -7.82 -39.60 -9.91
CA ASN A 216 -6.39 -39.91 -10.03
C ASN A 216 -5.88 -39.49 -11.43
N PRO A 217 -4.85 -38.63 -11.53
CA PRO A 217 -4.27 -38.24 -12.81
C PRO A 217 -3.71 -39.42 -13.63
N ALA A 218 -3.37 -40.55 -13.00
CA ALA A 218 -2.95 -41.75 -13.71
C ALA A 218 -4.05 -42.35 -14.61
N ASP A 219 -5.33 -42.07 -14.29
CA ASP A 219 -6.50 -42.58 -15.03
C ASP A 219 -6.96 -41.60 -16.13
N PHE A 220 -6.22 -40.51 -16.37
CA PHE A 220 -6.63 -39.49 -17.33
C PHE A 220 -6.41 -39.94 -18.77
N SER A 221 -7.44 -39.77 -19.60
CA SER A 221 -7.31 -39.78 -21.06
C SER A 221 -6.73 -38.45 -21.54
N LYS A 222 -6.38 -38.36 -22.83
CA LYS A 222 -5.97 -37.09 -23.44
C LYS A 222 -7.08 -36.02 -23.30
N ASP A 223 -8.33 -36.40 -23.51
CA ASP A 223 -9.48 -35.48 -23.42
C ASP A 223 -9.71 -34.99 -21.99
N HIS A 224 -9.45 -35.82 -20.98
CA HIS A 224 -9.49 -35.41 -19.57
C HIS A 224 -8.44 -34.32 -19.28
N PHE A 225 -7.22 -34.47 -19.79
CA PHE A 225 -6.19 -33.43 -19.64
C PHE A 225 -6.56 -32.14 -20.36
N ILE A 226 -7.11 -32.21 -21.57
CA ILE A 226 -7.57 -31.03 -22.32
C ILE A 226 -8.66 -30.29 -21.54
N THR A 227 -9.66 -31.01 -21.04
CA THR A 227 -10.78 -30.43 -20.26
C THR A 227 -10.28 -29.67 -19.02
N LEU A 228 -9.37 -30.29 -18.26
CA LEU A 228 -8.80 -29.65 -17.07
C LEU A 228 -7.87 -28.48 -17.44
N LYS A 229 -7.09 -28.62 -18.52
CA LYS A 229 -6.22 -27.56 -19.04
C LYS A 229 -7.03 -26.32 -19.43
N ASP A 230 -8.08 -26.47 -20.22
CA ASP A 230 -8.93 -25.36 -20.65
C ASP A 230 -9.57 -24.63 -19.48
N THR A 231 -9.87 -25.36 -18.40
CA THR A 231 -10.41 -24.79 -17.15
C THR A 231 -9.34 -24.04 -16.35
N LEU A 232 -8.10 -24.54 -16.32
CA LEU A 232 -7.06 -24.03 -15.42
C LEU A 232 -6.06 -23.07 -16.06
N GLN A 233 -6.04 -22.94 -17.38
CA GLN A 233 -5.02 -22.20 -18.12
C GLN A 233 -4.82 -20.75 -17.66
N GLN A 234 -5.89 -20.06 -17.26
CA GLN A 234 -5.80 -18.65 -16.82
C GLN A 234 -5.14 -18.50 -15.44
N PHE A 235 -5.09 -19.56 -14.64
CA PHE A 235 -4.46 -19.53 -13.31
C PHE A 235 -2.96 -19.78 -13.36
N ILE A 236 -2.50 -20.59 -14.33
CA ILE A 236 -1.11 -21.03 -14.43
C ILE A 236 -0.08 -19.89 -14.33
N PRO A 237 -0.27 -18.72 -14.97
CA PRO A 237 0.70 -17.62 -14.87
C PRO A 237 0.83 -17.01 -13.47
N PHE A 238 -0.16 -17.21 -12.60
CA PHE A 238 -0.17 -16.63 -11.25
C PHE A 238 0.37 -17.58 -10.18
N ILE A 239 0.84 -18.77 -10.58
CA ILE A 239 1.39 -19.78 -9.67
C ILE A 239 2.90 -19.81 -9.83
N GLY A 240 3.61 -19.56 -8.73
CA GLY A 240 5.07 -19.59 -8.65
C GLY A 240 5.62 -21.01 -8.60
N PHE A 241 5.46 -21.80 -9.66
CA PHE A 241 5.94 -23.19 -9.68
C PHE A 241 7.44 -23.33 -9.40
N CYS A 242 8.25 -22.33 -9.77
CA CYS A 242 9.69 -22.29 -9.49
C CYS A 242 10.06 -22.15 -8.00
N SER A 243 9.10 -21.84 -7.11
CA SER A 243 9.36 -21.74 -5.67
C SER A 243 9.03 -23.03 -4.91
N LEU A 244 8.59 -24.08 -5.60
CA LEU A 244 8.28 -25.38 -4.99
C LEU A 244 9.57 -26.15 -4.71
N SER A 245 9.54 -27.09 -3.76
CA SER A 245 10.61 -28.09 -3.63
C SER A 245 10.52 -29.16 -4.73
N SER A 246 11.63 -29.85 -5.04
CA SER A 246 11.62 -30.96 -6.02
C SER A 246 10.58 -32.03 -5.67
N LYS A 247 10.45 -32.35 -4.38
CA LYS A 247 9.45 -33.31 -3.89
C LYS A 247 8.03 -32.84 -4.15
N GLU A 248 7.72 -31.60 -3.80
CA GLU A 248 6.43 -30.97 -4.03
C GLU A 248 6.05 -30.97 -5.51
N PHE A 249 6.99 -30.61 -6.39
CA PHE A 249 6.80 -30.65 -7.83
C PHE A 249 6.53 -32.08 -8.33
N MET A 250 7.37 -33.05 -7.97
CA MET A 250 7.26 -34.43 -8.45
C MET A 250 5.98 -35.12 -7.97
N ASP A 251 5.58 -34.90 -6.73
CA ASP A 251 4.44 -35.58 -6.13
C ASP A 251 3.10 -34.94 -6.53
N ASN A 252 3.05 -33.60 -6.71
CA ASN A 252 1.77 -32.87 -6.81
C ASN A 252 1.57 -32.11 -8.13
N VAL A 253 2.63 -31.73 -8.84
CA VAL A 253 2.55 -30.95 -10.09
C VAL A 253 2.79 -31.86 -11.31
N PHE A 254 3.85 -32.66 -11.27
CA PHE A 254 4.26 -33.54 -12.37
C PHE A 254 3.20 -34.56 -12.83
N PRO A 255 2.34 -35.12 -11.95
CA PRO A 255 1.24 -35.97 -12.39
C PRO A 255 0.30 -35.27 -13.38
N TYR A 256 0.19 -33.95 -13.27
CA TYR A 256 -0.64 -33.10 -14.12
C TYR A 256 0.13 -32.41 -15.25
N ARG A 257 1.42 -32.73 -15.48
CA ARG A 257 2.31 -32.04 -16.44
C ARG A 257 1.71 -31.68 -17.81
N ASN A 258 0.77 -32.47 -18.32
CA ASN A 258 0.11 -32.23 -19.62
C ASN A 258 -0.82 -31.00 -19.64
N ILE A 259 -1.18 -30.44 -18.48
CA ILE A 259 -1.97 -29.19 -18.40
C ILE A 259 -1.08 -27.93 -18.42
N LEU A 260 0.21 -28.08 -18.11
CA LEU A 260 1.17 -26.98 -18.11
C LEU A 260 1.59 -26.64 -19.56
N PRO A 261 1.88 -25.35 -19.86
CA PRO A 261 2.53 -24.97 -21.11
C PRO A 261 3.89 -25.67 -21.27
N GLU A 262 4.23 -26.08 -22.50
CA GLU A 262 5.43 -26.90 -22.77
C GLU A 262 6.73 -26.21 -22.34
N ASP A 263 6.85 -24.90 -22.55
CA ASP A 263 8.01 -24.11 -22.16
C ASP A 263 8.18 -24.10 -20.63
N LEU A 264 7.08 -23.88 -19.89
CA LEU A 264 7.08 -23.91 -18.44
C LEU A 264 7.46 -25.30 -17.92
N LEU A 265 6.86 -26.36 -18.46
CA LEU A 265 7.18 -27.72 -18.06
C LEU A 265 8.66 -28.06 -18.31
N THR A 266 9.20 -27.67 -19.47
CA THR A 266 10.60 -27.90 -19.82
C THR A 266 11.54 -27.20 -18.85
N ASN A 267 11.23 -25.95 -18.48
CA ASN A 267 11.98 -25.19 -17.48
C ASN A 267 11.93 -25.88 -16.11
N LEU A 268 10.74 -26.27 -15.65
CA LEU A 268 10.58 -26.95 -14.35
C LEU A 268 11.32 -28.28 -14.30
N LEU A 269 11.29 -29.08 -15.38
CA LEU A 269 12.06 -30.32 -15.47
C LEU A 269 13.57 -30.06 -15.43
N ASN A 270 14.06 -29.02 -16.11
CA ASN A 270 15.47 -28.64 -16.03
C ASN A 270 15.87 -28.19 -14.62
N THR A 271 14.99 -27.50 -13.89
CA THR A 271 15.27 -27.03 -12.53
C THR A 271 15.26 -28.18 -11.51
N TYR A 272 14.24 -29.05 -11.54
CA TYR A 272 14.02 -30.03 -10.48
C TYR A 272 14.52 -31.45 -10.78
N VAL A 273 14.58 -31.84 -12.06
CA VAL A 273 14.98 -33.21 -12.45
C VAL A 273 16.46 -33.30 -12.79
N LYS A 274 17.07 -32.25 -13.37
CA LYS A 274 18.53 -32.25 -13.58
C LYS A 274 19.29 -32.09 -12.26
N SER A 275 18.76 -31.36 -11.28
CA SER A 275 19.42 -31.17 -9.97
C SER A 275 19.59 -32.45 -9.16
N GLU A 276 18.75 -33.47 -9.34
CA GLU A 276 18.93 -34.79 -8.68
C GLU A 276 20.07 -35.63 -9.29
N THR A 277 20.48 -35.36 -10.53
CA THR A 277 21.53 -36.14 -11.21
C THR A 277 22.97 -35.66 -10.94
N TYR A 278 23.15 -34.51 -10.28
CA TYR A 278 24.47 -33.86 -10.09
C TYR A 278 25.09 -34.02 -8.69
N TYR A 279 24.58 -34.92 -7.83
CA TYR A 279 25.28 -35.27 -6.59
C TYR A 279 26.42 -36.29 -6.76
N ASN A 280 26.75 -36.70 -7.99
CA ASN A 280 27.95 -37.48 -8.28
C ASN A 280 28.74 -36.85 -9.44
N ASN A 281 29.82 -36.14 -9.08
CA ASN A 281 30.95 -35.64 -9.91
C ASN A 281 30.92 -34.15 -10.38
N GLU A 282 31.55 -33.28 -9.57
CA GLU A 282 32.35 -32.07 -9.90
C GLU A 282 31.79 -30.89 -10.77
N PRO A 283 32.39 -29.67 -10.69
CA PRO A 283 31.62 -28.47 -10.40
C PRO A 283 31.34 -27.50 -11.58
N TYR A 284 30.30 -26.68 -11.36
CA TYR A 284 29.92 -25.41 -12.00
C TYR A 284 29.73 -25.39 -13.53
N GLY A 285 28.46 -25.51 -13.93
CA GLY A 285 27.87 -24.71 -15.01
C GLY A 285 26.67 -23.95 -14.43
N LYS A 286 26.64 -22.62 -14.56
CA LYS A 286 25.50 -21.79 -14.15
C LYS A 286 24.23 -22.28 -14.86
N SER A 287 23.33 -22.94 -14.13
CA SER A 287 21.98 -23.19 -14.61
C SER A 287 21.24 -21.85 -14.71
N GLU A 288 20.57 -21.59 -15.83
CA GLU A 288 19.66 -20.44 -15.93
C GLU A 288 18.59 -20.51 -14.82
N PRO A 289 18.24 -19.38 -14.20
CA PRO A 289 17.20 -19.34 -13.17
C PRO A 289 15.85 -19.78 -13.76
N CYS A 290 15.08 -20.55 -12.97
CA CYS A 290 13.75 -20.99 -13.34
C CYS A 290 12.85 -19.77 -13.64
N LYS A 291 12.23 -19.75 -14.82
CA LYS A 291 11.34 -18.66 -15.26
C LYS A 291 9.90 -19.14 -15.25
N ASN A 292 9.07 -18.51 -14.41
CA ASN A 292 7.61 -18.60 -14.50
C ASN A 292 7.11 -17.80 -15.72
N ILE A 293 5.86 -18.01 -16.12
CA ILE A 293 5.23 -17.27 -17.21
C ILE A 293 4.97 -15.84 -16.73
N GLU A 294 5.50 -14.83 -17.44
CA GLU A 294 5.20 -13.43 -17.15
C GLU A 294 3.75 -13.11 -17.56
N SER A 295 2.92 -12.66 -16.63
CA SER A 295 1.57 -12.19 -16.96
C SER A 295 1.66 -10.82 -17.62
N SER A 296 1.51 -10.74 -18.94
CA SER A 296 1.31 -9.45 -19.62
C SER A 296 -0.03 -8.86 -19.19
N GLY A 297 -0.01 -7.72 -18.49
CA GLY A 297 -1.22 -7.00 -18.09
C GLY A 297 -2.15 -6.79 -19.30
N SER A 298 -3.39 -7.25 -19.16
CA SER A 298 -4.43 -7.14 -20.18
C SER A 298 -4.69 -5.68 -20.55
N LYS A 299 -4.16 -5.23 -21.69
CA LYS A 299 -4.76 -4.15 -22.47
C LYS A 299 -5.98 -4.73 -23.18
N SER A 300 -7.15 -4.13 -22.96
CA SER A 300 -8.35 -4.48 -23.71
C SER A 300 -8.14 -4.16 -25.19
N GLU A 301 -7.92 -5.17 -26.02
CA GLU A 301 -8.10 -5.03 -27.45
C GLU A 301 -9.55 -5.34 -27.79
N ASN A 302 -10.27 -4.29 -28.18
CA ASN A 302 -11.60 -4.37 -28.74
C ASN A 302 -11.57 -5.28 -29.97
N TYR A 303 -12.34 -6.37 -29.93
CA TYR A 303 -12.75 -7.11 -31.12
C TYR A 303 -13.50 -6.15 -32.06
N LYS A 304 -12.82 -5.69 -33.12
CA LYS A 304 -13.48 -5.13 -34.28
C LYS A 304 -13.97 -6.29 -35.15
N ASN A 305 -15.27 -6.30 -35.36
CA ASN A 305 -15.99 -7.15 -36.29
C ASN A 305 -15.26 -7.27 -37.64
N ILE A 306 -15.06 -8.51 -38.08
CA ILE A 306 -14.76 -8.84 -39.46
C ILE A 306 -16.09 -8.78 -40.22
N GLU A 307 -16.35 -7.65 -40.89
CA GLU A 307 -17.25 -7.65 -42.04
C GLU A 307 -16.42 -7.63 -43.32
N SER A 308 -16.63 -8.69 -44.08
CA SER A 308 -16.23 -8.90 -45.46
C SER A 308 -16.51 -7.71 -46.37
N THR A 309 -15.55 -7.34 -47.23
CA THR A 309 -15.82 -7.08 -48.66
C THR A 309 -14.52 -6.89 -49.48
N LYS A 310 -14.35 -7.82 -50.43
CA LYS A 310 -13.92 -7.65 -51.83
C LYS A 310 -12.74 -6.73 -52.17
N THR A 311 -11.68 -7.39 -52.59
CA THR A 311 -10.62 -6.93 -53.51
C THR A 311 -11.18 -6.46 -54.86
N CYS A 312 -10.74 -5.29 -55.36
CA CYS A 312 -10.29 -5.12 -56.76
C CYS A 312 -9.63 -3.75 -57.03
N ASN A 313 -8.38 -3.83 -57.48
CA ASN A 313 -7.72 -3.12 -58.60
C ASN A 313 -7.39 -1.62 -58.59
N GLN A 314 -6.07 -1.42 -58.75
CA GLN A 314 -5.35 -0.49 -59.66
C GLN A 314 -5.34 1.01 -59.32
N ILE A 315 -4.14 1.58 -59.16
CA ILE A 315 -3.41 2.34 -60.19
C ILE A 315 -2.04 2.77 -59.61
N GLU A 316 -1.00 2.61 -60.42
CA GLU A 316 0.39 3.07 -60.22
C GLU A 316 0.49 4.60 -60.16
N SER A 317 1.49 5.15 -59.44
CA SER A 317 2.62 5.89 -60.04
C SER A 317 3.31 6.83 -59.04
N ASN A 318 4.62 6.61 -58.88
CA ASN A 318 5.75 7.56 -58.87
C ASN A 318 5.47 9.05 -58.54
N SER A 319 6.25 9.67 -57.64
CA SER A 319 7.59 10.21 -57.94
C SER A 319 8.07 11.18 -56.84
N GLU A 320 9.38 11.12 -56.60
CA GLU A 320 10.34 12.03 -55.97
C GLU A 320 9.99 13.53 -55.81
N SER A 321 10.54 14.14 -54.74
CA SER A 321 11.21 15.44 -54.87
C SER A 321 12.25 15.67 -53.76
N GLU A 322 13.50 15.90 -54.17
CA GLU A 322 14.60 16.45 -53.39
C GLU A 322 14.59 17.99 -53.39
N THR A 323 14.91 18.58 -52.22
CA THR A 323 15.85 19.71 -51.98
C THR A 323 15.60 21.18 -52.40
N TYR A 324 16.20 22.02 -51.52
CA TYR A 324 16.82 23.37 -51.63
C TYR A 324 16.06 24.64 -51.20
N LYS A 325 16.36 25.05 -49.95
CA LYS A 325 17.03 26.30 -49.47
C LYS A 325 16.79 27.66 -50.15
N ASN A 326 16.61 28.63 -49.23
CA ASN A 326 17.09 30.02 -49.14
C ASN A 326 16.30 31.14 -49.86
N ILE A 327 15.97 32.19 -49.09
CA ILE A 327 16.65 33.50 -49.08
C ILE A 327 16.18 34.34 -47.88
N GLU A 328 17.15 34.97 -47.21
CA GLU A 328 17.05 35.96 -46.12
C GLU A 328 16.86 37.41 -46.64
N SER A 329 16.50 38.33 -45.73
CA SER A 329 17.12 39.64 -45.44
C SER A 329 16.08 40.61 -44.85
N SER A 330 16.32 41.54 -43.92
CA SER A 330 17.47 41.95 -43.10
C SER A 330 17.07 43.17 -42.23
N GLY A 331 17.80 43.46 -41.14
CA GLY A 331 17.88 44.80 -40.50
C GLY A 331 17.92 44.79 -38.97
N SER A 332 19.02 44.49 -38.26
CA SER A 332 20.24 45.31 -37.94
C SER A 332 20.29 45.88 -36.50
N ASN A 333 21.26 45.35 -35.71
CA ASN A 333 22.29 45.99 -34.84
C ASN A 333 21.90 46.83 -33.58
N GLY A 334 22.57 46.74 -32.42
CA GLY A 334 23.72 45.93 -31.98
C GLY A 334 24.16 46.22 -30.52
N ASN A 335 24.79 45.19 -29.89
CA ASN A 335 25.83 45.07 -28.83
C ASN A 335 26.04 46.16 -27.74
N SER A 336 25.96 45.80 -26.44
CA SER A 336 27.03 45.28 -25.51
C SER A 336 28.00 46.40 -25.06
N GLU A 337 28.49 46.55 -23.82
CA GLU A 337 28.84 45.67 -22.69
C GLU A 337 29.24 46.61 -21.51
N ASN A 338 28.99 46.26 -20.24
CA ASN A 338 30.01 46.22 -19.16
C ASN A 338 29.42 46.08 -17.75
N CYS A 339 30.19 45.39 -16.92
CA CYS A 339 29.87 44.90 -15.58
C CYS A 339 30.69 45.60 -14.49
N ASN A 340 30.20 45.50 -13.25
CA ASN A 340 30.83 45.72 -11.94
C ASN A 340 31.02 47.17 -11.45
N GLN A 341 30.51 47.51 -10.25
CA GLN A 341 31.24 47.41 -8.97
C GLN A 341 30.47 48.09 -7.79
N ILE A 342 30.70 47.57 -6.57
CA ILE A 342 30.72 48.22 -5.23
C ILE A 342 29.61 47.90 -4.20
N GLU A 343 30.11 47.53 -3.02
CA GLU A 343 29.51 47.12 -1.75
C GLU A 343 29.11 48.27 -0.79
N LEU A 344 28.26 47.89 0.19
CA LEU A 344 28.24 48.21 1.64
C LEU A 344 28.42 49.64 2.19
N SER A 345 27.49 50.03 3.07
CA SER A 345 27.79 50.73 4.33
C SER A 345 26.65 50.71 5.37
N ASN A 346 26.87 49.96 6.46
CA ASN A 346 26.64 50.17 7.91
C ASN A 346 25.61 51.20 8.45
N GLU A 347 24.69 50.70 9.32
CA GLU A 347 24.44 50.98 10.78
C GLU A 347 24.60 52.41 11.40
N PRO A 348 24.16 52.71 12.67
CA PRO A 348 23.40 51.96 13.70
C PRO A 348 22.35 52.82 14.51
N GLU A 349 21.92 52.28 15.67
CA GLU A 349 21.30 52.91 16.89
C GLU A 349 19.82 52.54 17.14
N THR A 350 19.33 52.16 18.34
CA THR A 350 19.87 51.96 19.70
C THR A 350 18.86 51.13 20.54
N CYS A 351 19.35 50.45 21.58
CA CYS A 351 18.61 49.64 22.56
C CYS A 351 17.62 50.43 23.46
N LYS A 352 16.56 49.75 23.95
CA LYS A 352 16.34 49.53 25.41
C LYS A 352 15.16 48.61 25.74
N SER A 353 15.40 47.90 26.83
CA SER A 353 14.67 46.85 27.57
C SER A 353 13.38 47.28 28.30
N ILE A 354 12.61 46.25 28.69
CA ILE A 354 11.82 46.04 29.95
C ILE A 354 10.36 45.69 29.68
N GLY A 355 9.87 44.64 30.36
CA GLY A 355 8.53 44.68 30.95
C GLY A 355 7.63 43.49 30.70
N SER A 356 7.34 42.79 31.78
CA SER A 356 6.39 41.69 31.97
C SER A 356 4.92 42.11 31.88
N ASP A 357 4.06 41.08 31.92
CA ASP A 357 2.68 41.04 32.43
C ASP A 357 1.51 41.17 31.43
N ASP A 358 0.86 40.02 31.22
CA ASP A 358 -0.55 39.76 31.52
C ASP A 358 -1.56 40.90 31.29
N LYS A 359 -2.38 40.78 30.21
CA LYS A 359 -3.83 40.51 30.29
C LYS A 359 -4.56 40.79 28.97
N SER A 360 -5.49 39.88 28.71
CA SER A 360 -6.70 39.98 27.89
C SER A 360 -7.21 41.39 27.56
N VAL A 361 -7.52 41.67 26.29
CA VAL A 361 -8.71 42.43 25.87
C VAL A 361 -9.20 41.92 24.51
N THR A 362 -10.51 41.83 24.42
CA THR A 362 -11.40 41.34 23.37
C THR A 362 -11.69 42.34 22.24
N CYS A 363 -12.38 41.80 21.22
CA CYS A 363 -13.38 42.44 20.34
C CYS A 363 -12.96 42.77 18.90
N ASN A 364 -13.49 41.93 18.01
CA ASN A 364 -14.47 42.26 16.98
C ASN A 364 -14.11 43.07 15.72
N ASP A 365 -14.67 42.52 14.63
CA ASP A 365 -15.20 43.15 13.43
C ASP A 365 -14.24 43.77 12.42
N ILE A 366 -13.99 43.01 11.34
CA ILE A 366 -13.84 43.59 9.99
C ILE A 366 -14.62 42.72 9.00
N GLU A 367 -15.80 43.21 8.60
CA GLU A 367 -16.38 42.89 7.30
C GLU A 367 -15.71 43.76 6.22
N SER A 368 -15.18 43.07 5.21
CA SER A 368 -15.27 43.35 3.77
C SER A 368 -14.96 44.77 3.26
N SER A 369 -13.87 44.91 2.49
CA SER A 369 -13.94 44.96 1.02
C SER A 369 -12.56 45.24 0.41
N ASP A 370 -12.15 44.36 -0.51
CA ASP A 370 -11.64 44.68 -1.86
C ASP A 370 -10.60 43.67 -2.36
N TYR A 371 -10.97 43.08 -3.49
CA TYR A 371 -10.24 42.07 -4.24
C TYR A 371 -8.93 42.62 -4.81
N LYS A 372 -7.81 41.99 -4.44
CA LYS A 372 -6.69 41.78 -5.35
C LYS A 372 -6.24 40.32 -5.28
N SER A 373 -6.21 39.70 -6.45
CA SER A 373 -5.79 38.34 -6.73
C SER A 373 -4.42 38.04 -6.11
N VAL A 374 -4.41 37.21 -5.06
CA VAL A 374 -3.22 36.49 -4.64
C VAL A 374 -3.36 35.08 -5.21
N THR A 375 -2.59 34.78 -6.25
CA THR A 375 -2.22 33.42 -6.61
C THR A 375 -1.64 32.75 -5.35
N ARG A 376 -2.47 31.97 -4.65
CA ARG A 376 -1.97 31.07 -3.60
C ARG A 376 -1.15 29.99 -4.28
N LYS A 377 0.17 30.08 -4.12
CA LYS A 377 1.07 28.94 -4.26
C LYS A 377 0.46 27.77 -3.51
N SER A 378 0.20 26.69 -4.22
CA SER A 378 0.00 25.37 -3.65
C SER A 378 1.20 25.09 -2.75
N THR A 379 0.99 25.05 -1.43
CA THR A 379 1.93 24.35 -0.55
C THR A 379 1.73 22.86 -0.81
N SER A 380 2.45 22.34 -1.80
CA SER A 380 2.70 20.93 -2.00
C SER A 380 3.29 20.38 -0.70
N LYS A 381 2.47 19.68 0.08
CA LYS A 381 2.96 18.82 1.16
C LYS A 381 3.48 17.56 0.47
N THR A 382 4.75 17.57 0.07
CA THR A 382 5.42 16.40 -0.50
C THR A 382 5.50 15.35 0.61
N CYS A 383 4.77 14.25 0.47
CA CYS A 383 4.97 13.06 1.31
C CYS A 383 6.24 12.35 0.82
N ILE A 384 7.07 11.84 1.73
CA ILE A 384 8.15 10.92 1.35
C ILE A 384 7.53 9.74 0.61
N GLU A 385 7.97 9.48 -0.60
CA GLU A 385 7.64 8.25 -1.31
C GLU A 385 8.63 7.17 -0.85
N VAL A 386 8.10 6.08 -0.28
CA VAL A 386 8.90 4.98 0.27
C VAL A 386 8.35 3.66 -0.26
N ASP A 387 9.21 2.86 -0.89
CA ASP A 387 8.89 1.48 -1.30
C ASP A 387 9.04 0.55 -0.09
N SER A 388 8.06 0.60 0.81
CA SER A 388 8.01 -0.24 2.01
C SER A 388 6.69 -0.98 2.12
N ASN A 389 6.76 -2.26 2.45
CA ASN A 389 5.61 -3.08 2.83
C ASN A 389 5.30 -3.01 4.34
N ILE A 390 6.23 -2.48 5.14
CA ILE A 390 6.13 -2.46 6.61
C ILE A 390 5.69 -1.08 7.14
N ILE A 391 6.29 0.01 6.66
CA ILE A 391 6.04 1.36 7.17
C ILE A 391 5.33 2.25 6.15
N THR A 392 4.60 3.23 6.68
CA THR A 392 3.93 4.27 5.90
C THR A 392 4.86 5.46 5.59
N PRO A 393 4.54 6.27 4.56
CA PRO A 393 5.19 7.56 4.32
C PRO A 393 5.31 8.47 5.55
N GLN A 394 4.34 8.41 6.47
CA GLN A 394 4.35 9.21 7.70
C GLN A 394 5.39 8.72 8.70
N GLN A 395 5.56 7.39 8.82
CA GLN A 395 6.60 6.79 9.66
C GLN A 395 7.99 7.03 9.07
N ALA A 396 8.15 6.95 7.74
CA ALA A 396 9.39 7.32 7.07
C ALA A 396 9.78 8.79 7.32
N ASP A 397 8.81 9.71 7.30
CA ASP A 397 9.04 11.12 7.63
C ASP A 397 9.48 11.32 9.08
N LEU A 398 8.89 10.56 10.02
CA LEU A 398 9.29 10.59 11.42
C LEU A 398 10.73 10.10 11.63
N ILE A 399 11.11 8.99 10.99
CA ILE A 399 12.49 8.47 10.98
C ILE A 399 13.44 9.53 10.42
N SER A 400 13.09 10.13 9.29
CA SER A 400 13.90 11.18 8.63
C SER A 400 14.15 12.39 9.53
N LYS A 401 13.12 12.87 10.22
CA LYS A 401 13.24 13.98 11.19
C LYS A 401 14.16 13.62 12.35
N TRP A 402 14.13 12.36 12.78
CA TRP A 402 15.02 11.86 13.81
C TRP A 402 16.47 11.71 13.36
N ILE A 403 16.72 11.33 12.10
CA ILE A 403 18.08 11.35 11.54
C ILE A 403 18.69 12.76 11.65
N ASP A 404 17.92 13.81 11.33
CA ASP A 404 18.38 15.20 11.39
C ASP A 404 18.38 15.82 12.81
N ARG A 405 17.97 15.08 13.85
CA ARG A 405 17.70 15.63 15.21
C ARG A 405 16.74 16.83 15.20
N LYS A 406 15.83 16.92 14.21
CA LYS A 406 14.87 18.01 14.09
C LYS A 406 13.71 17.80 15.07
N ASP A 407 13.14 18.92 15.53
CA ASP A 407 11.91 18.90 16.29
C ASP A 407 10.77 18.31 15.44
N ILE A 408 10.08 17.30 15.95
CA ILE A 408 9.00 16.56 15.28
C ILE A 408 7.86 17.51 14.87
N SER A 409 7.72 18.64 15.57
CA SER A 409 6.72 19.69 15.29
C SER A 409 7.03 20.57 14.08
N ASN A 410 8.25 20.48 13.51
CA ASN A 410 8.69 21.34 12.42
C ASN A 410 8.17 20.84 11.05
N ASN A 411 7.53 21.73 10.29
CA ASN A 411 6.89 21.43 9.00
C ASN A 411 7.85 21.49 7.80
N GLN A 412 9.16 21.44 8.03
CA GLN A 412 10.13 21.36 6.94
C GLN A 412 10.14 19.94 6.37
N ASN A 413 10.03 19.84 5.04
CA ASN A 413 10.11 18.56 4.34
C ASN A 413 11.49 17.96 4.55
N SER A 414 11.51 16.67 4.86
CA SER A 414 12.69 15.82 4.92
C SER A 414 13.31 15.66 3.52
N THR A 415 14.63 15.60 3.45
CA THR A 415 15.41 15.56 2.20
C THR A 415 16.09 14.21 2.02
N TYR A 416 15.40 13.11 2.35
CA TYR A 416 15.98 11.77 2.30
C TYR A 416 15.20 10.88 1.34
N GLU A 417 15.94 10.11 0.56
CA GLU A 417 15.44 8.99 -0.22
C GLU A 417 15.71 7.69 0.55
N PHE A 418 14.68 6.85 0.67
CA PHE A 418 14.75 5.52 1.26
C PHE A 418 14.94 4.51 0.14
N LYS A 419 16.19 4.19 -0.17
CA LYS A 419 16.51 3.23 -1.23
C LYS A 419 16.50 1.83 -0.66
N LEU A 420 15.50 1.03 -1.02
CA LEU A 420 15.37 -0.36 -0.56
C LEU A 420 16.53 -1.20 -1.09
N ILE A 421 17.37 -1.72 -0.20
CA ILE A 421 18.50 -2.59 -0.54
C ILE A 421 18.21 -4.07 -0.24
N LEU A 422 17.40 -4.36 0.79
CA LEU A 422 17.08 -5.73 1.21
C LEU A 422 15.61 -5.81 1.66
N ARG A 423 14.89 -6.85 1.22
CA ARG A 423 13.54 -7.20 1.68
C ARG A 423 13.46 -8.71 1.91
N GLY A 424 13.03 -9.13 3.10
CA GLY A 424 13.01 -10.54 3.50
C GLY A 424 12.22 -11.44 2.54
N THR A 425 11.00 -11.04 2.17
CA THR A 425 10.20 -11.81 1.20
C THR A 425 10.76 -11.83 -0.23
N ARG A 426 11.61 -10.87 -0.59
CA ARG A 426 12.24 -10.77 -1.92
C ARG A 426 13.56 -11.53 -1.99
N ASP A 427 14.40 -11.36 -0.98
CA ASP A 427 15.81 -11.76 -1.02
C ASP A 427 16.14 -12.91 -0.05
N GLY A 428 15.27 -13.18 0.93
CA GLY A 428 15.40 -14.25 1.92
C GLY A 428 15.65 -13.76 3.37
N PHE A 429 15.48 -14.68 4.32
CA PHE A 429 15.60 -14.44 5.77
C PHE A 429 16.86 -15.05 6.40
N SER A 430 17.90 -15.30 5.60
CA SER A 430 19.16 -15.85 6.12
C SER A 430 20.10 -14.72 6.55
N THR A 431 20.77 -14.87 7.69
CA THR A 431 21.86 -13.99 8.15
C THR A 431 22.91 -13.77 7.06
N ASN A 432 23.32 -14.81 6.33
CA ASN A 432 24.25 -14.70 5.20
C ASN A 432 23.81 -13.69 4.13
N LYS A 433 22.50 -13.63 3.84
CA LYS A 433 21.95 -12.70 2.85
C LYS A 433 21.99 -11.26 3.35
N PHE A 434 21.74 -11.07 4.65
CA PHE A 434 21.89 -9.77 5.29
C PHE A 434 23.34 -9.28 5.16
N HIS A 435 24.32 -10.10 5.54
CA HIS A 435 25.74 -9.76 5.40
C HIS A 435 26.13 -9.45 3.94
N GLU A 436 25.71 -10.29 2.99
CA GLU A 436 26.02 -10.09 1.56
C GLU A 436 25.59 -8.71 1.04
N ILE A 437 24.51 -8.13 1.57
CA ILE A 437 23.92 -6.87 1.08
C ILE A 437 24.23 -5.68 1.98
N CYS A 438 24.21 -5.86 3.29
CA CYS A 438 24.26 -4.79 4.28
C CYS A 438 25.67 -4.53 4.81
N ASP A 439 26.59 -5.49 4.72
CA ASP A 439 27.98 -5.27 5.12
C ASP A 439 28.57 -4.11 4.30
N ASP A 440 29.42 -3.32 4.94
CA ASP A 440 30.01 -2.09 4.40
C ASP A 440 29.00 -1.00 3.97
N GLN A 441 27.69 -1.15 4.22
CA GLN A 441 26.68 -0.14 3.89
C GLN A 441 26.47 0.85 5.05
N PRO A 442 26.85 2.13 4.90
CA PRO A 442 26.55 3.15 5.90
C PRO A 442 25.12 3.68 5.76
N ARG A 443 24.66 4.43 6.77
CA ARG A 443 23.36 5.12 6.76
C ARG A 443 22.21 4.20 6.40
N THR A 444 22.11 3.08 7.11
CA THR A 444 21.06 2.10 6.89
C THR A 444 19.95 2.23 7.91
N VAL A 445 18.70 2.04 7.48
CA VAL A 445 17.55 1.84 8.37
C VAL A 445 17.07 0.41 8.21
N THR A 446 17.16 -0.36 9.28
CA THR A 446 16.58 -1.71 9.36
C THR A 446 15.20 -1.62 10.00
N ILE A 447 14.20 -2.21 9.35
CA ILE A 447 12.81 -2.23 9.77
C ILE A 447 12.35 -3.68 9.81
N MET A 448 11.70 -4.09 10.88
CA MET A 448 11.17 -5.44 11.02
C MET A 448 9.75 -5.43 11.58
N LYS A 449 8.90 -6.30 11.06
CA LYS A 449 7.56 -6.54 11.55
C LYS A 449 7.54 -7.81 12.38
N VAL A 450 7.12 -7.67 13.63
CA VAL A 450 7.06 -8.79 14.57
C VAL A 450 5.87 -9.68 14.22
N LYS A 451 6.14 -10.98 14.03
CA LYS A 451 5.15 -11.98 13.65
C LYS A 451 3.99 -12.03 14.64
N ASP A 452 2.77 -12.16 14.10
CA ASP A 452 1.51 -12.26 14.85
C ASP A 452 1.17 -11.03 15.71
N THR A 453 1.78 -9.88 15.41
CA THR A 453 1.52 -8.61 16.08
C THR A 453 1.46 -7.44 15.09
N ASN A 454 0.97 -6.29 15.55
CA ASN A 454 1.05 -5.02 14.81
C ASN A 454 2.28 -4.19 15.22
N GLU A 455 3.27 -4.82 15.84
CA GLU A 455 4.47 -4.17 16.33
C GLU A 455 5.53 -4.13 15.23
N ILE A 456 6.02 -2.92 14.96
CA ILE A 456 7.13 -2.67 14.03
C ILE A 456 8.31 -2.18 14.86
N LEU A 457 9.45 -2.83 14.72
CA LEU A 457 10.69 -2.47 15.38
C LEU A 457 11.72 -2.07 14.33
N GLY A 458 12.73 -1.32 14.72
CA GLY A 458 13.81 -0.99 13.80
C GLY A 458 14.90 -0.14 14.42
N GLY A 459 15.93 0.10 13.64
CA GLY A 459 17.06 0.92 14.03
C GLY A 459 17.74 1.58 12.84
N TYR A 460 18.28 2.77 13.09
CA TYR A 460 19.11 3.50 12.14
C TYR A 460 20.57 3.37 12.54
N ASN A 461 21.38 2.86 11.62
CA ASN A 461 22.83 2.80 11.72
C ASN A 461 23.48 3.82 10.76
N PRO A 462 24.09 4.91 11.27
CA PRO A 462 24.75 5.91 10.45
C PRO A 462 26.09 5.44 9.86
N ILE A 463 26.76 4.49 10.51
CA ILE A 463 28.04 3.93 10.10
C ILE A 463 27.85 2.62 9.33
N LYS A 464 28.93 2.07 8.76
CA LYS A 464 28.90 0.80 8.05
C LYS A 464 28.75 -0.38 9.03
N TRP A 465 28.14 -1.47 8.56
CA TRP A 465 28.17 -2.76 9.27
C TRP A 465 29.53 -3.42 9.02
N ASP A 466 30.27 -3.73 10.09
CA ASP A 466 31.58 -4.37 10.01
C ASP A 466 31.53 -5.80 10.60
N PRO A 467 31.79 -6.84 9.80
CA PRO A 467 31.78 -8.23 10.26
C PRO A 467 33.10 -8.68 10.90
N ASP A 468 34.18 -7.89 10.76
CA ASP A 468 35.54 -8.26 11.17
C ASP A 468 35.95 -7.61 12.52
N GLU A 469 35.07 -6.86 13.17
CA GLU A 469 35.31 -6.29 14.51
C GLU A 469 35.05 -7.37 15.59
N ASP A 470 36.11 -8.09 15.97
CA ASP A 470 36.10 -9.00 17.13
C ASP A 470 35.69 -8.24 18.41
N ASP A 471 34.89 -8.89 19.28
CA ASP A 471 34.36 -8.38 20.57
C ASP A 471 35.44 -7.80 21.53
N ASP A 472 36.73 -8.07 21.28
CA ASP A 472 37.85 -7.78 22.19
C ASP A 472 38.63 -6.49 21.89
N ASP A 473 38.42 -5.79 20.76
CA ASP A 473 39.26 -4.62 20.36
C ASP A 473 38.66 -3.24 20.70
N TYR A 474 37.53 -3.18 21.42
CA TYR A 474 36.96 -1.92 21.94
C TYR A 474 37.64 -1.44 23.23
N TYR A 475 38.96 -1.32 23.22
CA TYR A 475 39.66 -0.40 24.10
C TYR A 475 39.90 0.90 23.33
N TYR A 476 38.87 1.75 23.26
CA TYR A 476 39.14 3.17 23.11
C TYR A 476 40.01 3.57 24.30
N ASP A 477 41.26 3.94 24.05
CA ASP A 477 42.05 4.66 25.03
C ASP A 477 41.20 5.86 25.49
N ASP A 478 40.95 5.98 26.80
CA ASP A 478 40.10 7.00 27.43
C ASP A 478 40.59 8.46 27.17
N ASP A 479 41.58 8.66 26.31
CA ASP A 479 42.35 9.89 26.09
C ASP A 479 42.22 10.50 24.67
N ASP A 480 41.52 9.88 23.72
CA ASP A 480 41.24 10.49 22.40
C ASP A 480 39.83 11.10 22.37
N ASP A 481 39.77 12.44 22.52
CA ASP A 481 38.58 13.31 22.42
C ASP A 481 37.92 13.34 21.01
N ASP A 482 38.28 12.43 20.10
CA ASP A 482 37.61 12.26 18.81
C ASP A 482 36.38 11.35 19.00
N ASP A 483 35.40 11.92 19.71
CA ASP A 483 34.02 11.46 19.74
C ASP A 483 33.52 11.27 18.30
N ASP A 484 33.32 10.02 17.86
CA ASP A 484 32.68 9.73 16.58
C ASP A 484 31.22 10.24 16.64
N GLU A 485 31.00 11.50 16.21
CA GLU A 485 29.72 12.20 16.28
C GLU A 485 28.60 11.40 15.59
N ASP A 486 28.98 10.58 14.62
CA ASP A 486 28.08 9.71 13.88
C ASP A 486 27.53 8.57 14.74
N ILE A 487 28.33 7.96 15.62
CA ILE A 487 27.85 6.89 16.52
C ILE A 487 26.69 7.38 17.40
N LYS A 488 26.77 8.62 17.90
CA LYS A 488 25.72 9.25 18.71
C LYS A 488 24.41 9.46 17.93
N ASN A 489 24.42 9.28 16.61
CA ASN A 489 23.24 9.36 15.76
C ASN A 489 22.52 8.01 15.62
N ASN A 490 23.06 6.91 16.14
CA ASN A 490 22.33 5.64 16.26
C ASN A 490 21.05 5.81 17.10
N PHE A 491 19.95 5.26 16.60
CA PHE A 491 18.71 5.19 17.34
C PHE A 491 17.91 3.96 16.93
N ILE A 492 17.18 3.42 17.90
CA ILE A 492 16.19 2.36 17.69
C ILE A 492 14.79 2.93 17.90
N PHE A 493 13.81 2.25 17.32
CA PHE A 493 12.43 2.68 17.38
C PHE A 493 11.45 1.51 17.42
N SER A 494 10.25 1.83 17.90
CA SER A 494 9.08 0.97 17.85
C SER A 494 7.88 1.77 17.42
N PHE A 495 7.09 1.21 16.51
CA PHE A 495 5.78 1.72 16.14
C PHE A 495 4.71 0.70 16.51
N LYS A 496 3.68 1.16 17.24
CA LYS A 496 2.45 0.42 17.50
C LYS A 496 1.29 1.13 16.82
N CYS A 497 0.69 0.49 15.83
CA CYS A 497 -0.48 1.02 15.13
C CYS A 497 -1.77 0.61 15.84
N ASP A 498 -2.42 1.55 16.52
CA ASP A 498 -3.77 1.39 17.06
C ASP A 498 -4.71 2.48 16.53
N LYS A 499 -5.80 2.07 15.87
CA LYS A 499 -7.06 2.82 15.68
C LYS A 499 -6.93 4.33 15.39
N ASN A 500 -6.03 4.73 14.48
CA ASN A 500 -5.81 6.09 13.94
C ASN A 500 -4.75 6.97 14.64
N ASN A 501 -3.99 6.47 15.63
CA ASN A 501 -2.83 7.19 16.18
C ASN A 501 -1.55 6.35 16.03
N ILE A 502 -0.47 6.96 15.53
CA ILE A 502 0.87 6.34 15.53
C ILE A 502 1.43 6.51 16.95
N ASN A 503 1.36 5.46 17.76
CA ASN A 503 2.15 5.40 18.98
C ASN A 503 3.55 4.97 18.60
N TYR A 504 4.54 5.77 19.02
CA TYR A 504 5.94 5.50 18.71
C TYR A 504 6.84 5.65 19.93
N ILE A 505 7.88 4.84 19.96
CA ILE A 505 9.02 5.00 20.86
C ILE A 505 10.23 5.22 19.96
N LEU A 506 10.98 6.28 20.26
CA LEU A 506 12.26 6.58 19.63
C LEU A 506 13.28 6.72 20.75
N SER A 507 14.41 6.05 20.59
CA SER A 507 15.40 5.82 21.65
C SER A 507 16.80 5.94 21.07
N ARG A 508 17.58 6.91 21.54
CA ARG A 508 18.98 7.08 21.10
C ARG A 508 19.94 6.27 21.95
N VAL A 509 21.12 5.99 21.41
CA VAL A 509 22.21 5.39 22.18
C VAL A 509 22.69 6.35 23.29
N ILE A 510 22.90 5.83 24.50
CA ILE A 510 23.47 6.54 25.67
C ILE A 510 24.96 6.17 25.83
N ASP A 511 25.28 4.88 25.72
CA ASP A 511 26.64 4.36 25.94
C ASP A 511 27.43 4.34 24.63
N LYS A 512 28.62 4.96 24.62
CA LYS A 512 29.48 5.04 23.44
C LYS A 512 30.10 3.69 23.05
N LYS A 513 30.08 2.70 23.95
CA LYS A 513 30.80 1.43 23.79
C LYS A 513 30.14 0.41 22.86
N CYS A 514 28.96 0.71 22.33
CA CYS A 514 28.33 -0.21 21.41
C CYS A 514 27.44 0.55 20.41
N PRO A 515 27.89 0.71 19.15
CA PRO A 515 27.10 1.39 18.13
C PRO A 515 26.26 0.43 17.27
N THR A 516 26.85 -0.63 16.73
CA THR A 516 26.21 -1.79 16.09
C THR A 516 27.34 -2.82 15.91
N LEU A 517 27.11 -4.09 16.24
CA LEU A 517 28.07 -5.17 15.97
C LEU A 517 27.45 -6.04 14.88
N ASN A 518 28.23 -6.54 13.93
CA ASN A 518 27.73 -7.55 13.02
C ASN A 518 28.46 -8.86 13.27
N THR A 519 28.03 -9.62 14.28
CA THR A 519 28.62 -10.95 14.47
C THR A 519 28.24 -11.82 13.27
N PRO A 520 29.08 -12.78 12.83
CA PRO A 520 28.74 -13.69 11.73
C PRO A 520 27.44 -14.51 11.94
N SER A 521 26.91 -14.48 13.16
CA SER A 521 25.73 -15.22 13.60
C SER A 521 24.46 -14.38 13.75
N THR A 522 24.56 -13.06 13.63
CA THR A 522 23.46 -12.09 13.82
C THR A 522 23.31 -11.23 12.58
N ALA A 523 22.08 -10.81 12.26
CA ALA A 523 21.89 -9.81 11.21
C ALA A 523 22.02 -8.40 11.80
N ALA A 524 20.93 -7.65 11.95
CA ALA A 524 20.98 -6.35 12.62
C ALA A 524 21.11 -6.50 14.14
N TYR A 525 22.18 -5.96 14.73
CA TYR A 525 22.40 -5.95 16.18
C TYR A 525 22.70 -4.53 16.68
N PHE A 526 21.84 -4.06 17.58
CA PHE A 526 21.91 -2.77 18.25
C PHE A 526 22.07 -3.01 19.76
N CYS A 527 23.19 -3.61 20.16
CA CYS A 527 23.66 -3.64 21.56
C CYS A 527 22.71 -4.28 22.55
N GLU A 528 22.20 -5.47 22.22
CA GLU A 528 21.13 -6.18 22.95
C GLU A 528 19.76 -5.48 22.99
N ASP A 529 19.69 -4.15 22.82
CA ASP A 529 18.45 -3.37 22.80
C ASP A 529 17.54 -3.70 21.61
N LEU A 530 18.13 -4.13 20.48
CA LEU A 530 17.43 -4.77 19.37
C LEU A 530 18.36 -5.74 18.64
N VAL A 531 18.00 -7.02 18.64
CA VAL A 531 18.81 -8.08 18.00
C VAL A 531 17.96 -8.91 17.06
N MET A 532 18.38 -8.98 15.80
CA MET A 532 17.80 -9.83 14.76
C MET A 532 18.61 -11.14 14.67
N TRP A 533 18.10 -12.18 15.32
CA TRP A 533 18.79 -13.45 15.52
C TRP A 533 17.84 -14.66 15.42
N GLY A 534 18.40 -15.83 15.19
CA GLY A 534 17.67 -17.08 14.99
C GLY A 534 17.88 -17.67 13.61
N LYS A 535 17.13 -18.74 13.31
CA LYS A 535 17.13 -19.38 11.98
C LYS A 535 16.02 -18.76 11.14
N ASP A 536 15.58 -19.43 10.06
CA ASP A 536 14.51 -19.01 9.16
C ASP A 536 13.48 -18.09 9.86
N PHE A 537 13.38 -16.83 9.42
CA PHE A 537 12.54 -15.76 10.00
C PHE A 537 13.00 -15.13 11.33
N TYR A 538 14.28 -15.28 11.67
CA TYR A 538 14.90 -14.72 12.88
C TYR A 538 14.05 -14.99 14.14
N ASP A 539 13.71 -16.26 14.34
CA ASP A 539 12.76 -16.74 15.34
C ASP A 539 13.20 -16.57 16.81
N GLN A 540 14.44 -16.14 17.03
CA GLN A 540 15.06 -15.92 18.34
C GLN A 540 15.46 -14.45 18.53
N SER A 541 14.84 -13.54 17.81
CA SER A 541 15.09 -12.10 17.95
C SER A 541 14.62 -11.60 19.32
N TYR A 542 15.29 -10.60 19.89
CA TYR A 542 14.92 -10.07 21.21
C TYR A 542 15.28 -8.58 21.35
N CYS A 543 14.74 -7.96 22.41
CA CYS A 543 15.03 -6.59 22.81
C CYS A 543 15.27 -6.54 24.31
N LYS A 544 16.42 -6.04 24.75
CA LYS A 544 16.78 -5.88 26.17
C LYS A 544 17.44 -4.54 26.38
N GLN A 545 16.81 -3.66 27.16
CA GLN A 545 17.31 -2.30 27.31
C GLN A 545 18.65 -2.28 28.06
N THR A 546 19.71 -1.81 27.41
CA THR A 546 21.06 -1.73 27.97
C THR A 546 21.76 -0.43 27.61
N SER A 547 21.89 -0.13 26.32
CA SER A 547 22.70 0.97 25.80
C SER A 547 21.87 2.10 25.21
N TYR A 548 20.54 1.97 25.11
CA TYR A 548 19.64 2.99 24.57
C TYR A 548 18.72 3.64 25.63
N GLU A 549 18.32 4.90 25.40
CA GLU A 549 17.57 5.78 26.31
C GLU A 549 16.30 5.17 26.91
N LYS A 550 15.57 4.40 26.09
CA LYS A 550 14.26 3.84 26.39
C LYS A 550 14.17 2.42 25.85
N PRO A 551 13.44 1.53 26.56
CA PRO A 551 13.08 0.24 26.00
C PRO A 551 12.10 0.45 24.84
N ILE A 552 12.35 -0.20 23.70
CA ILE A 552 11.42 -0.17 22.56
C ILE A 552 10.32 -1.22 22.63
N ARG A 553 10.39 -2.12 23.63
CA ARG A 553 9.43 -3.20 23.84
C ARG A 553 9.14 -3.38 25.33
N GLU A 554 7.89 -3.75 25.64
CA GLU A 554 7.45 -4.01 27.03
C GLU A 554 7.94 -5.36 27.59
N THR A 555 8.38 -6.27 26.72
CA THR A 555 8.82 -7.61 27.08
C THR A 555 10.16 -7.94 26.43
N GLU A 556 11.02 -8.62 27.18
CA GLU A 556 12.31 -9.14 26.70
C GLU A 556 12.20 -10.56 26.11
N LYS A 557 10.96 -11.07 25.92
CA LYS A 557 10.75 -12.39 25.32
C LYS A 557 11.20 -12.40 23.87
N GLU A 558 11.76 -13.54 23.46
CA GLU A 558 12.10 -13.82 22.07
C GLU A 558 10.86 -13.72 21.16
N PHE A 559 11.11 -13.36 19.91
CA PHE A 559 10.09 -13.20 18.87
C PHE A 559 10.61 -13.57 17.50
N SER A 560 9.67 -13.91 16.61
CA SER A 560 9.94 -14.14 15.19
C SER A 560 9.57 -12.92 14.36
N ILE A 561 10.22 -12.77 13.21
CA ILE A 561 10.01 -11.69 12.26
C ILE A 561 9.16 -12.21 11.10
N GLU A 562 8.05 -11.54 10.78
CA GLU A 562 7.24 -11.92 9.61
C GLU A 562 7.74 -11.27 8.31
N GLU A 563 8.35 -10.09 8.41
CA GLU A 563 8.97 -9.37 7.29
C GLU A 563 10.03 -8.40 7.83
N TYR A 564 11.10 -8.18 7.06
CA TYR A 564 12.07 -7.12 7.34
C TYR A 564 12.50 -6.43 6.05
N GLU A 565 12.86 -5.16 6.17
CA GLU A 565 13.37 -4.33 5.09
C GLU A 565 14.57 -3.53 5.58
N VAL A 566 15.59 -3.40 4.73
CA VAL A 566 16.74 -2.52 4.98
C VAL A 566 16.81 -1.49 3.87
N PHE A 567 16.92 -0.23 4.26
CA PHE A 567 17.01 0.91 3.37
C PHE A 567 18.37 1.59 3.52
N GLU A 568 19.02 1.91 2.41
CA GLU A 568 20.09 2.90 2.36
C GLU A 568 19.45 4.29 2.34
N ILE A 569 19.89 5.17 3.26
CA ILE A 569 19.37 6.53 3.38
C ILE A 569 20.27 7.50 2.61
N ILE A 570 19.72 8.03 1.51
CA ILE A 570 20.42 8.96 0.63
C ILE A 570 19.90 10.38 0.87
N LYS A 571 20.80 11.30 1.20
CA LYS A 571 20.45 12.72 1.35
C LYS A 571 20.33 13.38 -0.03
N LEU A 572 19.15 13.86 -0.35
CA LEU A 572 18.87 14.64 -1.56
C LEU A 572 19.36 16.07 -1.31
N THR A 573 20.38 16.50 -2.07
CA THR A 573 20.98 17.85 -2.00
C THR A 573 20.23 18.89 -2.81
#